data_AF-A0A0H2SBM7-F1
#
_entry.id   AF-A0A0H2SBM7-F1
#
_cell.length_a   1.000
_cell.length_b   1.000
_cell.length_c   1.000
_cell.angle_alpha   90.00
_cell.angle_beta   90.00
_cell.angle_gamma   90.00
#
_symmetry.space_group_name_H-M   'P 1'
#
loop_
_entity.id
_entity.type
_entity.pdbx_description
1 polymer ?
#
loop_
_entity_poly.entity_id
_entity_poly.type
_entity_poly.pdbx_seq_one_letter_code
_entity_poly.pdbx_strand_id
1 'polypeptide(L)'
;MPSYLDERERSTQRPDALMGDETPSTPTTLKTGGEAPGVDNPNEVPVMPSFVDELWGEDTTTAYSSSSAWSSKCTASNLPARSRNFGDLYSWVGSLFERRHQKRAERTFIKDYEEAVDGVNSQQGIYGVFSSDDPREIDKICGVVLICARSPDVKIQAKAFKFITELFIMFPSKFRSAFGGLLDRRKEISDVFILSWKRPGIEYSFDWLLWYNLASRCLTSQQNMYIEAATRTAFDYNGTVDFPRFEGLLSSSMQPICFLHSNFSRNIGLMVASKYVCGLKGSMIPLSLIWRKD
;
A
#
# COMPACT_ATOMS: atom_id res chain seq x y z
N MET A 1 -14.02 -43.30 23.50
CA MET A 1 -15.47 -43.44 23.73
C MET A 1 -15.70 -43.17 25.21
N PRO A 2 -16.05 -41.91 25.55
CA PRO A 2 -17.47 -41.59 25.71
C PRO A 2 -17.89 -40.31 24.98
N SER A 3 -19.14 -40.36 24.53
CA SER A 3 -19.96 -39.35 23.88
C SER A 3 -20.52 -38.35 24.90
N TYR A 4 -20.44 -37.05 24.59
CA TYR A 4 -21.32 -36.04 25.14
C TYR A 4 -21.72 -35.06 24.04
N LEU A 5 -22.99 -35.19 23.62
CA LEU A 5 -23.76 -34.14 22.97
C LEU A 5 -24.13 -33.13 24.05
N ASP A 6 -23.96 -31.84 23.77
CA ASP A 6 -24.79 -30.81 24.41
C ASP A 6 -25.07 -29.70 23.41
N GLU A 7 -26.34 -29.60 23.06
CA GLU A 7 -26.95 -28.61 22.19
C GLU A 7 -27.00 -27.28 22.94
N ARG A 8 -26.32 -26.25 22.41
CA ARG A 8 -26.50 -24.89 22.89
C ARG A 8 -27.18 -24.05 21.83
N GLU A 9 -28.51 -24.09 21.88
CA GLU A 9 -29.40 -23.10 21.26
C GLU A 9 -28.96 -21.69 21.66
N ARG A 10 -28.51 -20.88 20.69
CA ARG A 10 -28.42 -19.42 20.84
C ARG A 10 -29.59 -18.78 20.11
N SER A 11 -30.64 -18.54 20.89
CA SER A 11 -31.67 -17.55 20.62
C SER A 11 -31.02 -16.20 20.29
N THR A 12 -31.17 -15.77 19.04
CA THR A 12 -30.74 -14.45 18.57
C THR A 12 -31.90 -13.49 18.77
N GLN A 13 -31.90 -12.83 19.92
CA GLN A 13 -32.87 -11.79 20.27
C GLN A 13 -32.50 -10.50 19.50
N ARG A 14 -33.40 -10.09 18.60
CA ARG A 14 -33.36 -8.81 17.87
C ARG A 14 -33.49 -7.65 18.89
N PRO A 15 -32.59 -6.67 18.92
CA PRO A 15 -32.86 -5.42 19.63
C PRO A 15 -33.76 -4.53 18.79
N ASP A 16 -34.87 -4.10 19.41
CA ASP A 16 -35.80 -3.12 18.89
C ASP A 16 -35.13 -1.77 18.68
N ALA A 17 -35.40 -1.17 17.53
CA ALA A 17 -34.91 0.12 17.10
C ALA A 17 -35.61 1.25 17.89
N LEU A 18 -34.87 1.92 18.77
CA LEU A 18 -35.21 3.25 19.27
C LEU A 18 -34.76 4.28 18.23
N MET A 19 -35.73 4.75 17.44
CA MET A 19 -35.60 5.91 16.54
C MET A 19 -35.46 7.18 17.38
N GLY A 20 -34.23 7.67 17.52
CA GLY A 20 -33.93 9.02 17.97
C GLY A 20 -34.09 10.00 16.82
N ASP A 21 -34.99 10.97 17.02
CA ASP A 21 -35.33 12.07 16.13
C ASP A 21 -34.21 13.13 16.20
N GLU A 22 -33.24 13.07 15.28
CA GLU A 22 -32.23 14.13 15.12
C GLU A 22 -32.62 15.07 13.98
N THR A 23 -32.89 16.31 14.38
CA THR A 23 -33.28 17.44 13.55
C THR A 23 -32.15 17.84 12.57
N PRO A 24 -32.41 18.05 11.27
CA PRO A 24 -31.35 18.41 10.32
C PRO A 24 -30.88 19.85 10.54
N SER A 25 -29.64 20.00 11.01
CA SER A 25 -28.96 21.30 11.07
C SER A 25 -28.59 21.78 9.67
N THR A 26 -29.09 22.95 9.32
CA THR A 26 -28.93 23.64 8.03
C THR A 26 -27.45 24.01 7.79
N PRO A 27 -26.87 23.74 6.60
CA PRO A 27 -25.54 24.23 6.27
C PRO A 27 -25.58 25.75 6.07
N THR A 28 -24.81 26.46 6.89
CA THR A 28 -24.62 27.90 6.81
C THR A 28 -23.81 28.25 5.56
N THR A 29 -24.48 28.89 4.60
CA THR A 29 -23.88 29.52 3.42
C THR A 29 -23.02 30.71 3.85
N LEU A 30 -21.70 30.54 3.83
CA LEU A 30 -20.73 31.63 3.98
C LEU A 30 -20.63 32.39 2.65
N LYS A 31 -21.38 33.50 2.56
CA LYS A 31 -21.12 34.61 1.64
C LYS A 31 -20.12 35.54 2.29
N THR A 32 -18.92 35.64 1.74
CA THR A 32 -18.09 36.86 1.88
C THR A 32 -17.46 37.15 0.53
N GLY A 33 -17.97 38.22 -0.09
CA GLY A 33 -17.40 38.82 -1.29
C GLY A 33 -16.20 39.69 -0.97
N GLY A 34 -15.33 39.81 -1.96
CA GLY A 34 -14.15 40.66 -1.96
C GLY A 34 -13.52 40.64 -3.35
N GLU A 35 -14.20 41.27 -4.30
CA GLU A 35 -13.67 41.61 -5.62
C GLU A 35 -12.61 42.70 -5.43
N ALA A 36 -11.36 42.42 -5.79
CA ALA A 36 -10.32 43.43 -5.97
C ALA A 36 -9.55 43.12 -7.28
N PRO A 37 -9.26 44.13 -8.11
CA PRO A 37 -8.71 43.94 -9.45
C PRO A 37 -7.18 43.88 -9.47
N GLY A 38 -6.66 42.98 -10.31
CA GLY A 38 -5.47 43.19 -11.16
C GLY A 38 -4.12 43.40 -10.47
N VAL A 39 -3.32 42.32 -10.39
CA VAL A 39 -1.87 42.39 -10.55
C VAL A 39 -1.43 41.21 -11.40
N ASP A 40 -1.17 41.47 -12.68
CA ASP A 40 -0.52 40.54 -13.60
C ASP A 40 0.91 40.29 -13.12
N ASN A 41 1.18 39.06 -12.68
CA ASN A 41 2.54 38.63 -12.33
C ASN A 41 3.01 37.59 -13.38
N PRO A 42 3.91 37.96 -14.31
CA PRO A 42 4.46 37.05 -15.29
C PRO A 42 5.63 36.28 -14.66
N ASN A 43 5.31 35.28 -13.84
CA ASN A 43 6.24 34.22 -13.50
C ASN A 43 5.59 32.89 -13.89
N GLU A 44 5.56 32.66 -15.20
CA GLU A 44 5.33 31.34 -15.77
C GLU A 44 6.44 30.41 -15.30
N VAL A 45 6.13 29.62 -14.28
CA VAL A 45 6.94 28.43 -13.95
C VAL A 45 6.70 27.42 -15.07
N PRO A 46 7.75 26.91 -15.74
CA PRO A 46 7.60 25.93 -16.81
C PRO A 46 6.85 24.70 -16.31
N VAL A 47 5.65 24.49 -16.85
CA VAL A 47 4.90 23.24 -16.69
C VAL A 47 5.70 22.16 -17.39
N MET A 48 6.38 21.33 -16.61
CA MET A 48 7.10 20.16 -17.13
C MET A 48 6.06 19.17 -17.71
N PRO A 49 6.17 18.80 -18.99
CA PRO A 49 5.27 17.84 -19.61
C PRO A 49 5.44 16.46 -18.97
N SER A 50 4.31 15.79 -18.74
CA SER A 50 4.26 14.42 -18.21
C SER A 50 4.94 13.45 -19.17
N PHE A 51 6.01 12.82 -18.69
CA PHE A 51 6.96 11.94 -19.38
C PHE A 51 6.39 10.57 -19.85
N VAL A 52 5.07 10.44 -20.06
CA VAL A 52 4.43 9.13 -20.32
C VAL A 52 3.67 9.07 -21.66
N ASP A 53 3.70 10.14 -22.46
CA ASP A 53 2.94 10.21 -23.73
C ASP A 53 3.82 10.12 -25.00
N GLU A 54 5.10 9.74 -24.86
CA GLU A 54 6.09 9.80 -25.95
C GLU A 54 6.74 8.42 -26.23
N LEU A 55 5.93 7.37 -26.44
CA LEU A 55 6.44 6.05 -26.84
C LEU A 55 5.57 5.28 -27.85
N TRP A 56 4.72 5.96 -28.62
CA TRP A 56 3.97 5.35 -29.73
C TRP A 56 4.05 6.13 -31.04
N GLY A 57 5.00 7.05 -31.15
CA GLY A 57 5.25 7.84 -32.36
C GLY A 57 6.37 7.28 -33.22
N GLU A 58 6.22 6.04 -33.73
CA GLU A 58 7.08 5.54 -34.80
C GLU A 58 6.24 5.15 -36.01
N ASP A 59 6.14 6.13 -36.91
CA ASP A 59 6.15 6.01 -38.36
C ASP A 59 6.02 4.59 -38.94
N THR A 60 4.80 4.18 -39.24
CA THR A 60 4.55 3.22 -40.31
C THR A 60 3.40 3.69 -41.18
N THR A 61 3.73 4.60 -42.08
CA THR A 61 2.92 5.07 -43.21
C THR A 61 2.56 3.89 -44.11
N THR A 62 1.48 3.18 -43.76
CA THR A 62 0.86 2.19 -44.66
C THR A 62 -0.42 2.80 -45.21
N ALA A 63 -0.28 3.51 -46.32
CA ALA A 63 -1.38 4.05 -47.10
C ALA A 63 -2.20 2.91 -47.70
N TYR A 64 -3.24 2.46 -47.00
CA TYR A 64 -4.26 1.58 -47.56
C TYR A 64 -5.45 2.41 -48.05
N SER A 65 -5.36 2.86 -49.31
CA SER A 65 -6.52 3.36 -50.05
C SER A 65 -7.48 2.20 -50.35
N SER A 66 -8.43 1.96 -49.46
CA SER A 66 -9.62 1.16 -49.76
C SER A 66 -10.81 2.07 -49.97
N SER A 67 -10.90 2.56 -51.19
CA SER A 67 -12.08 3.14 -51.80
C SER A 67 -13.21 2.11 -51.85
N SER A 68 -14.08 2.13 -50.84
CA SER A 68 -15.41 1.52 -50.91
C SER A 68 -16.45 2.63 -50.93
N ALA A 69 -16.71 3.14 -52.13
CA ALA A 69 -17.87 3.96 -52.42
C ALA A 69 -19.13 3.10 -52.39
N TRP A 70 -19.51 2.58 -51.22
CA TRP A 70 -20.87 2.11 -51.01
C TRP A 70 -21.75 3.34 -50.79
N SER A 71 -22.32 3.81 -51.90
CA SER A 71 -23.42 4.76 -51.95
C SER A 71 -24.65 4.18 -51.24
N SER A 72 -24.72 4.31 -49.92
CA SER A 72 -26.00 4.31 -49.22
C SER A 72 -26.52 5.74 -49.24
N LYS A 73 -27.38 6.05 -50.23
CA LYS A 73 -28.38 7.11 -50.13
C LYS A 73 -29.31 6.81 -48.96
N CYS A 74 -28.81 6.93 -47.73
CA CYS A 74 -29.64 7.03 -46.54
C CYS A 74 -30.09 8.48 -46.48
N THR A 75 -31.25 8.73 -47.07
CA THR A 75 -32.21 9.79 -46.76
C THR A 75 -31.71 10.81 -45.72
N ALA A 76 -31.10 11.90 -46.19
CA ALA A 76 -30.89 13.10 -45.41
C ALA A 76 -32.25 13.74 -45.11
N SER A 77 -32.95 13.21 -44.10
CA SER A 77 -34.10 13.89 -43.53
C SER A 77 -33.57 15.09 -42.74
N ASN A 78 -33.87 16.31 -43.20
CA ASN A 78 -33.60 17.55 -42.47
C ASN A 78 -34.58 17.78 -41.30
N LEU A 79 -35.25 16.72 -40.83
CA LEU A 79 -35.92 16.72 -39.55
C LEU A 79 -34.82 16.55 -38.48
N PRO A 80 -34.86 17.26 -37.35
CA PRO A 80 -33.95 17.00 -36.23
C PRO A 80 -34.04 15.50 -35.92
N ALA A 81 -33.01 14.76 -36.32
CA ALA A 81 -33.09 13.32 -36.44
C ALA A 81 -33.40 12.74 -35.07
N ARG A 82 -34.58 12.13 -34.95
CA ARG A 82 -35.08 11.46 -33.73
C ARG A 82 -34.08 10.44 -33.17
N SER A 83 -33.13 9.99 -34.00
CA SER A 83 -32.03 9.09 -33.65
C SER A 83 -30.90 9.73 -32.83
N ARG A 84 -30.70 11.06 -32.86
CA ARG A 84 -29.67 11.73 -32.02
C ARG A 84 -29.98 11.62 -30.52
N ASN A 85 -31.27 11.62 -30.18
CA ASN A 85 -31.73 11.53 -28.79
C ASN A 85 -31.36 10.20 -28.11
N PHE A 86 -31.16 9.11 -28.87
CA PHE A 86 -30.75 7.83 -28.31
C PHE A 86 -29.27 7.81 -27.96
N GLY A 87 -28.41 8.43 -28.77
CA GLY A 87 -26.98 8.56 -28.48
C GLY A 87 -26.74 9.30 -27.16
N ASP A 88 -27.40 10.46 -26.99
CA ASP A 88 -27.30 11.27 -25.77
C ASP A 88 -27.81 10.51 -24.54
N LEU A 89 -28.87 9.72 -24.68
CA LEU A 89 -29.38 8.87 -23.60
C LEU A 89 -28.36 7.83 -23.18
N TYR A 90 -27.70 7.13 -24.11
CA TYR A 90 -26.68 6.13 -23.77
C TYR A 90 -25.43 6.76 -23.16
N SER A 91 -24.98 7.92 -23.65
CA SER A 91 -23.89 8.68 -23.04
C SER A 91 -24.24 9.13 -21.61
N TRP A 92 -25.47 9.59 -21.39
CA TRP A 92 -25.94 9.97 -20.07
C TRP A 92 -26.04 8.77 -19.12
N VAL A 93 -26.63 7.65 -19.56
CA VAL A 93 -26.71 6.42 -18.74
C VAL A 93 -25.32 5.86 -18.44
N GLY A 94 -24.41 5.88 -19.43
CA GLY A 94 -23.03 5.45 -19.27
C GLY A 94 -22.29 6.28 -18.21
N SER A 95 -22.34 7.61 -18.32
CA SER A 95 -21.69 8.51 -17.35
C SER A 95 -22.28 8.39 -15.94
N LEU A 96 -23.60 8.19 -15.82
CA LEU A 96 -24.25 7.96 -14.53
C LEU A 96 -23.81 6.63 -13.90
N PHE A 97 -23.70 5.59 -14.72
CA PHE A 97 -23.23 4.27 -14.28
C PHE A 97 -21.77 4.33 -13.83
N GLU A 98 -20.90 4.93 -14.64
CA GLU A 98 -19.48 5.14 -14.32
C GLU A 98 -19.31 5.90 -13.00
N ARG A 99 -20.03 7.02 -12.84
CA ARG A 99 -20.00 7.83 -11.61
C ARG A 99 -20.49 7.05 -10.38
N ARG A 100 -21.53 6.22 -10.53
CA ARG A 100 -22.03 5.37 -9.43
C ARG A 100 -21.04 4.27 -9.07
N HIS A 101 -20.39 3.66 -10.05
CA HIS A 101 -19.39 2.62 -9.83
C HIS A 101 -18.14 3.19 -9.16
N GLN A 102 -17.64 4.33 -9.65
CA GLN A 102 -16.52 5.05 -9.05
C GLN A 102 -16.80 5.40 -7.58
N LYS A 103 -17.97 5.98 -7.29
CA LYS A 103 -18.37 6.35 -5.92
C LYS A 103 -18.49 5.14 -4.98
N ARG A 104 -18.90 3.98 -5.49
CA ARG A 104 -18.94 2.74 -4.69
C ARG A 104 -17.54 2.24 -4.41
N ALA A 105 -16.67 2.18 -5.41
CA ALA A 105 -15.28 1.76 -5.25
C ALA A 105 -14.53 2.67 -4.27
N GLU A 106 -14.72 3.98 -4.36
CA GLU A 106 -14.12 4.97 -3.46
C GLU A 106 -14.56 4.76 -2.00
N ARG A 107 -15.86 4.53 -1.75
CA ARG A 107 -16.37 4.23 -0.40
C ARG A 107 -15.79 2.95 0.18
N THR A 108 -15.69 1.90 -0.63
CA THR A 108 -15.08 0.65 -0.19
C THR A 108 -13.60 0.86 0.12
N PHE A 109 -12.87 1.57 -0.75
CA PHE A 109 -11.46 1.88 -0.52
C PHE A 109 -11.23 2.70 0.75
N ILE A 110 -12.04 3.74 1.00
CA ILE A 110 -11.93 4.56 2.22
C ILE A 110 -12.17 3.70 3.46
N LYS A 111 -13.20 2.87 3.45
CA LYS A 111 -13.51 1.99 4.59
C LYS A 111 -12.38 0.98 4.85
N ASP A 112 -11.89 0.32 3.80
CA ASP A 112 -10.78 -0.64 3.91
C ASP A 112 -9.50 0.06 4.38
N TYR A 113 -9.29 1.31 3.96
CA TYR A 113 -8.18 2.14 4.40
C TYR A 113 -8.29 2.53 5.88
N GLU A 114 -9.47 2.94 6.35
CA GLU A 114 -9.71 3.25 7.77
C GLU A 114 -9.46 2.02 8.65
N GLU A 115 -10.03 0.86 8.29
CA GLU A 115 -9.78 -0.41 8.99
C GLU A 115 -8.29 -0.79 8.99
N ALA A 116 -7.60 -0.55 7.86
CA ALA A 116 -6.17 -0.81 7.74
C ALA A 116 -5.33 0.09 8.66
N VAL A 117 -5.66 1.39 8.73
CA VAL A 117 -4.97 2.37 9.58
C VAL A 117 -5.17 2.02 11.06
N ASP A 118 -6.39 1.68 11.47
CA ASP A 118 -6.69 1.24 12.82
C ASP A 118 -5.92 -0.04 13.17
N GLY A 119 -5.89 -0.99 12.25
CA GLY A 119 -5.09 -2.21 12.36
C GLY A 119 -3.62 -1.92 12.65
N VAL A 120 -2.97 -1.10 11.81
CA VAL A 120 -1.54 -0.75 11.96
C VAL A 120 -1.27 0.03 13.26
N ASN A 121 -2.19 0.90 13.69
CA ASN A 121 -2.05 1.63 14.95
C ASN A 121 -2.22 0.74 16.18
N SER A 122 -3.01 -0.34 16.09
CA SER A 122 -3.26 -1.23 17.23
C SER A 122 -2.03 -2.05 17.66
N GLN A 123 -1.00 -2.20 16.81
CA GLN A 123 0.27 -2.96 16.94
C GLN A 123 0.17 -4.39 17.52
N GLN A 124 -0.40 -4.55 18.70
CA GLN A 124 -0.49 -5.74 19.54
C GLN A 124 -1.21 -6.92 18.87
N GLY A 125 -2.21 -6.67 18.02
CA GLY A 125 -2.91 -7.75 17.30
C GLY A 125 -2.10 -8.38 16.19
N ILE A 126 -1.26 -7.60 15.50
CA ILE A 126 -0.68 -8.04 14.22
C ILE A 126 0.46 -9.06 14.41
N TYR A 127 1.28 -8.89 15.45
CA TYR A 127 2.34 -9.84 15.78
C TYR A 127 1.80 -11.23 16.13
N GLY A 128 0.65 -11.29 16.82
CA GLY A 128 -0.03 -12.54 17.13
C GLY A 128 -0.47 -13.28 15.87
N VAL A 129 -1.02 -12.55 14.90
CA VAL A 129 -1.50 -13.15 13.65
C VAL A 129 -0.34 -13.64 12.76
N PHE A 130 0.82 -12.98 12.74
CA PHE A 130 1.98 -13.50 11.99
C PHE A 130 2.58 -14.78 12.60
N SER A 131 2.26 -15.06 13.87
CA SER A 131 2.59 -16.32 14.51
C SER A 131 1.61 -17.44 14.14
N SER A 132 0.48 -17.10 13.50
CA SER A 132 -0.44 -18.05 12.91
C SER A 132 0.23 -18.80 11.76
N ASP A 133 -0.20 -20.04 11.55
CA ASP A 133 0.17 -20.83 10.39
C ASP A 133 -0.86 -20.72 9.26
N ASP A 134 -1.92 -19.92 9.43
CA ASP A 134 -2.88 -19.65 8.37
C ASP A 134 -2.32 -18.63 7.35
N PRO A 135 -2.01 -19.05 6.10
CA PRO A 135 -1.51 -18.14 5.08
C PRO A 135 -2.53 -17.05 4.70
N ARG A 136 -3.84 -17.28 4.90
CA ARG A 136 -4.88 -16.31 4.55
C ARG A 136 -4.86 -15.09 5.47
N GLU A 137 -4.57 -15.29 6.75
CA GLU A 137 -4.46 -14.20 7.71
C GLU A 137 -3.21 -13.36 7.44
N ILE A 138 -2.09 -14.02 7.12
CA ILE A 138 -0.84 -13.37 6.72
C ILE A 138 -1.06 -12.51 5.46
N ASP A 139 -1.73 -13.07 4.45
CA ASP A 139 -2.11 -12.34 3.23
C ASP A 139 -2.95 -11.09 3.54
N LYS A 140 -3.93 -11.21 4.44
CA LYS A 140 -4.78 -10.09 4.84
C LYS A 140 -3.96 -8.95 5.44
N ILE A 141 -3.01 -9.28 6.31
CA ILE A 141 -2.15 -8.27 6.94
C ILE A 141 -1.20 -7.63 5.94
N CYS A 142 -0.56 -8.43 5.08
CA CYS A 142 0.25 -7.90 3.99
C CYS A 142 -0.56 -6.91 3.15
N GLY A 143 -1.83 -7.22 2.85
CA GLY A 143 -2.76 -6.32 2.18
C GLY A 143 -3.00 -5.01 2.92
N VAL A 144 -3.32 -5.07 4.22
CA VAL A 144 -3.53 -3.89 5.09
C VAL A 144 -2.30 -3.00 5.14
N VAL A 145 -1.12 -3.58 5.36
CA VAL A 145 0.14 -2.84 5.45
C VAL A 145 0.49 -2.19 4.11
N LEU A 146 0.22 -2.86 3.00
CA LEU A 146 0.40 -2.32 1.66
C LEU A 146 -0.53 -1.14 1.34
N ILE A 147 -1.78 -1.20 1.79
CA ILE A 147 -2.72 -0.08 1.67
C ILE A 147 -2.17 1.13 2.44
N CYS A 148 -1.69 0.93 3.67
CA CYS A 148 -1.09 2.00 4.48
C CYS A 148 0.21 2.55 3.87
N ALA A 149 1.04 1.70 3.27
CA ALA A 149 2.28 2.11 2.58
C ALA A 149 1.99 3.04 1.37
N ARG A 150 0.82 2.88 0.73
CA ARG A 150 0.33 3.74 -0.36
C ARG A 150 -0.45 4.96 0.13
N SER A 151 -0.56 5.17 1.44
CA SER A 151 -1.31 6.29 2.01
C SER A 151 -0.80 7.65 1.50
N PRO A 152 -1.69 8.63 1.27
CA PRO A 152 -1.27 10.00 1.04
C PRO A 152 -0.68 10.69 2.27
N ASP A 153 -0.88 10.15 3.47
CA ASP A 153 -0.30 10.67 4.72
C ASP A 153 1.09 10.08 4.96
N VAL A 154 2.10 10.96 4.92
CA VAL A 154 3.52 10.62 5.12
C VAL A 154 3.76 9.91 6.46
N LYS A 155 3.03 10.26 7.53
CA LYS A 155 3.17 9.62 8.85
C LYS A 155 2.67 8.18 8.84
N ILE A 156 1.56 7.93 8.15
CA ILE A 156 0.98 6.59 8.00
C ILE A 156 1.90 5.72 7.13
N GLN A 157 2.42 6.28 6.03
CA GLN A 157 3.42 5.59 5.20
C GLN A 157 4.67 5.20 6.03
N ALA A 158 5.25 6.12 6.79
CA ALA A 158 6.43 5.83 7.62
C ALA A 158 6.16 4.71 8.64
N LYS A 159 4.99 4.73 9.30
CA LYS A 159 4.56 3.65 10.20
C LYS A 159 4.45 2.31 9.46
N ALA A 160 3.83 2.31 8.28
CA ALA A 160 3.71 1.10 7.47
C ALA A 160 5.07 0.55 7.05
N PHE A 161 6.02 1.40 6.63
CA PHE A 161 7.37 0.97 6.25
C PHE A 161 8.16 0.40 7.42
N LYS A 162 8.07 1.04 8.59
CA LYS A 162 8.63 0.48 9.82
C LYS A 162 8.05 -0.90 10.09
N PHE A 163 6.74 -1.03 9.94
CA PHE A 163 6.05 -2.28 10.18
C PHE A 163 6.43 -3.40 9.19
N ILE A 164 6.55 -3.09 7.89
CA ILE A 164 7.09 -3.99 6.86
C ILE A 164 8.47 -4.49 7.28
N THR A 165 9.34 -3.58 7.70
CA THR A 165 10.72 -3.90 8.10
C THR A 165 10.73 -4.83 9.32
N GLU A 166 9.91 -4.55 10.33
CA GLU A 166 9.77 -5.39 11.53
C GLU A 166 9.27 -6.79 11.19
N LEU A 167 8.21 -6.90 10.37
CA LEU A 167 7.66 -8.18 9.91
C LEU A 167 8.69 -9.00 9.12
N PHE A 168 9.43 -8.34 8.24
CA PHE A 168 10.48 -8.98 7.47
C PHE A 168 11.60 -9.53 8.35
N ILE A 169 12.03 -8.78 9.35
CA ILE A 169 13.10 -9.21 10.26
C ILE A 169 12.67 -10.44 11.06
N MET A 170 11.42 -10.49 11.52
CA MET A 170 10.94 -11.59 12.36
C MET A 170 10.55 -12.82 11.55
N PHE A 171 9.94 -12.63 10.38
CA PHE A 171 9.33 -13.71 9.59
C PHE A 171 9.72 -13.60 8.11
N PRO A 172 11.02 -13.57 7.76
CA PRO A 172 11.46 -13.18 6.42
C PRO A 172 10.92 -14.09 5.32
N SER A 173 10.86 -15.41 5.54
CA SER A 173 10.35 -16.39 4.58
C SER A 173 8.84 -16.28 4.38
N LYS A 174 8.07 -16.32 5.47
CA LYS A 174 6.60 -16.18 5.46
C LYS A 174 6.18 -14.85 4.81
N PHE A 175 6.80 -13.76 5.23
CA PHE A 175 6.50 -12.42 4.73
C PHE A 175 6.82 -12.27 3.25
N ARG A 176 8.00 -12.73 2.78
CA ARG A 176 8.34 -12.71 1.35
C ARG A 176 7.38 -13.51 0.50
N SER A 177 7.02 -14.72 0.94
CA SER A 177 6.10 -15.59 0.21
C SER A 177 4.72 -14.93 0.07
N ALA A 178 4.15 -14.45 1.18
CA ALA A 178 2.85 -13.79 1.18
C ALA A 178 2.86 -12.51 0.34
N PHE A 179 3.90 -11.70 0.48
CA PHE A 179 4.04 -10.45 -0.28
C PHE A 179 4.20 -10.69 -1.78
N GLY A 180 5.07 -11.63 -2.16
CA GLY A 180 5.25 -12.04 -3.56
C GLY A 180 3.94 -12.54 -4.16
N GLY A 181 3.27 -13.48 -3.48
CA GLY A 181 1.98 -13.99 -3.94
C GLY A 181 0.88 -12.92 -4.02
N LEU A 182 0.93 -11.88 -3.20
CA LEU A 182 -0.01 -10.75 -3.27
C LEU A 182 0.26 -9.86 -4.48
N LEU A 183 1.52 -9.53 -4.76
CA LEU A 183 1.90 -8.76 -5.95
C LEU A 183 1.64 -9.53 -7.25
N ASP A 184 1.93 -10.83 -7.27
CA ASP A 184 1.67 -11.71 -8.42
C ASP A 184 0.17 -11.74 -8.75
N ARG A 185 -0.69 -11.85 -7.73
CA ARG A 185 -2.16 -11.78 -7.88
C ARG A 185 -2.62 -10.45 -8.47
N ARG A 186 -1.92 -9.35 -8.19
CA ARG A 186 -2.22 -8.01 -8.73
C ARG A 186 -1.55 -7.74 -10.08
N LYS A 187 -0.66 -8.63 -10.54
CA LYS A 187 0.18 -8.44 -11.72
C LYS A 187 1.05 -7.18 -11.61
N GLU A 188 1.51 -6.86 -10.39
CA GLU A 188 2.34 -5.69 -10.11
C GLU A 188 3.81 -6.12 -9.98
N ILE A 189 4.74 -5.41 -10.62
CA ILE A 189 6.19 -5.62 -10.46
C ILE A 189 6.62 -4.96 -9.15
N SER A 190 7.25 -5.71 -8.24
CA SER A 190 7.57 -5.23 -6.89
C SER A 190 8.37 -3.92 -6.87
N ASP A 191 9.40 -3.81 -7.71
CA ASP A 191 10.28 -2.64 -7.72
C ASP A 191 9.53 -1.39 -8.21
N VAL A 192 8.70 -1.52 -9.26
CA VAL A 192 7.84 -0.44 -9.75
C VAL A 192 6.82 -0.03 -8.69
N PHE A 193 6.23 -1.02 -8.01
CA PHE A 193 5.27 -0.82 -6.95
C PHE A 193 5.87 -0.07 -5.76
N ILE A 194 7.07 -0.42 -5.31
CA ILE A 194 7.78 0.25 -4.21
C ILE A 194 8.18 1.68 -4.59
N LEU A 195 8.64 1.90 -5.83
CA LEU A 195 8.97 3.23 -6.33
C LEU A 195 7.75 4.15 -6.34
N SER A 196 6.55 3.61 -6.58
CA SER A 196 5.30 4.38 -6.57
C SER A 196 4.93 5.01 -5.22
N TRP A 197 5.53 4.54 -4.11
CA TRP A 197 5.24 5.09 -2.78
C TRP A 197 5.85 6.48 -2.57
N LYS A 198 6.93 6.79 -3.28
CA LYS A 198 7.59 8.09 -3.24
C LYS A 198 6.96 9.00 -4.31
N ARG A 199 6.42 10.13 -3.89
CA ARG A 199 5.76 11.11 -4.77
C ARG A 199 6.71 12.29 -5.05
N PRO A 200 6.73 12.80 -6.27
CA PRO A 200 7.50 14.00 -6.60
C PRO A 200 6.92 15.22 -5.87
N GLY A 201 7.79 16.18 -5.50
CA GLY A 201 7.38 17.44 -4.87
C GLY A 201 6.99 17.37 -3.38
N ILE A 202 7.05 16.19 -2.75
CA ILE A 202 6.86 16.05 -1.31
C ILE A 202 8.22 16.02 -0.61
N GLU A 203 8.39 16.91 0.38
CA GLU A 203 9.52 16.85 1.29
C GLU A 203 9.29 15.77 2.34
N TYR A 204 10.21 14.80 2.40
CA TYR A 204 10.13 13.68 3.32
C TYR A 204 11.05 13.89 4.51
N SER A 205 10.58 13.51 5.70
CA SER A 205 11.43 13.50 6.88
C SER A 205 12.54 12.45 6.78
N PHE A 206 13.62 12.65 7.54
CA PHE A 206 14.71 11.67 7.64
C PHE A 206 14.19 10.29 8.08
N ASP A 207 13.30 10.24 9.08
CA ASP A 207 12.69 8.99 9.55
C ASP A 207 11.94 8.27 8.43
N TRP A 208 11.15 9.01 7.64
CA TRP A 208 10.44 8.42 6.51
C TRP A 208 11.41 7.82 5.50
N LEU A 209 12.47 8.55 5.13
CA LEU A 209 13.47 8.10 4.16
C LEU A 209 14.22 6.87 4.67
N LEU A 210 14.54 6.83 5.97
CA LEU A 210 15.15 5.67 6.60
C LEU A 210 14.26 4.44 6.45
N TRP A 211 13.01 4.51 6.94
CA TRP A 211 12.11 3.36 6.90
C TRP A 211 11.73 2.95 5.48
N TYR A 212 11.55 3.90 4.57
CA TYR A 212 11.33 3.64 3.15
C TYR A 212 12.46 2.83 2.54
N ASN A 213 13.72 3.22 2.75
CA ASN A 213 14.87 2.51 2.21
C ASN A 213 14.98 1.09 2.78
N LEU A 214 14.67 0.91 4.07
CA LEU A 214 14.65 -0.39 4.72
C LEU A 214 13.55 -1.30 4.14
N ALA A 215 12.32 -0.80 4.12
CA ALA A 215 11.17 -1.53 3.58
C ALA A 215 11.37 -1.86 2.09
N SER A 216 11.90 -0.93 1.31
CA SER A 216 12.23 -1.15 -0.10
C SER A 216 13.17 -2.34 -0.26
N ARG A 217 14.29 -2.38 0.48
CA ARG A 217 15.25 -3.50 0.47
C ARG A 217 14.66 -4.83 0.91
N CYS A 218 13.75 -4.81 1.87
CA CYS A 218 13.03 -6.02 2.28
C CYS A 218 12.20 -6.61 1.14
N LEU A 219 11.65 -5.75 0.28
CA LEU A 219 10.65 -6.10 -0.72
C LEU A 219 11.18 -6.18 -2.16
N THR A 220 12.43 -5.76 -2.41
CA THR A 220 13.02 -5.85 -3.75
C THR A 220 13.06 -7.30 -4.22
N SER A 221 12.74 -7.50 -5.51
CA SER A 221 12.76 -8.82 -6.15
C SER A 221 14.17 -9.40 -6.24
N GLN A 222 15.20 -8.54 -6.28
CA GLN A 222 16.58 -8.96 -6.34
C GLN A 222 16.92 -9.81 -5.12
N GLN A 223 17.28 -11.08 -5.38
CA GLN A 223 17.85 -11.97 -4.38
C GLN A 223 19.15 -11.38 -3.87
N ASN A 224 19.06 -10.62 -2.79
CA ASN A 224 20.23 -10.24 -2.05
C ASN A 224 20.74 -11.51 -1.34
N MET A 225 21.88 -12.03 -1.79
CA MET A 225 22.54 -13.20 -1.21
C MET A 225 22.72 -13.06 0.31
N TYR A 226 22.92 -11.83 0.82
CA TYR A 226 22.94 -11.56 2.25
C TYR A 226 21.62 -11.90 2.94
N ILE A 227 20.49 -11.54 2.34
CA ILE A 227 19.19 -11.85 2.92
C ILE A 227 18.93 -13.34 2.85
N GLU A 228 19.30 -14.01 1.74
CA GLU A 228 19.18 -15.45 1.66
C GLU A 228 20.00 -16.16 2.75
N ALA A 229 21.26 -15.74 2.93
CA ALA A 229 22.10 -16.20 4.04
C ALA A 229 21.43 -15.94 5.40
N ALA A 230 20.91 -14.71 5.61
CA ALA A 230 20.19 -14.31 6.82
C ALA A 230 18.96 -15.19 7.08
N THR A 231 18.21 -15.57 6.04
CA THR A 231 17.05 -16.45 6.17
C THR A 231 17.44 -17.90 6.48
N ARG A 232 18.57 -18.38 5.96
CA ARG A 232 19.09 -19.73 6.29
C ARG A 232 19.62 -19.79 7.72
N THR A 233 20.15 -18.67 8.21
CA THR A 233 20.54 -18.50 9.61
C THR A 233 19.41 -18.02 10.50
N ALA A 234 18.21 -17.74 9.94
CA ALA A 234 17.13 -17.11 10.68
C ALA A 234 16.87 -17.95 11.92
N PHE A 235 17.08 -17.26 13.03
CA PHE A 235 17.24 -17.77 14.36
C PHE A 235 16.23 -18.87 14.65
N ASP A 236 16.74 -20.10 14.79
CA ASP A 236 16.02 -21.09 15.58
C ASP A 236 15.93 -20.45 16.97
N TYR A 237 14.79 -19.86 17.31
CA TYR A 237 14.62 -19.11 18.56
C TYR A 237 14.89 -19.99 19.79
N ASN A 238 14.89 -21.32 19.59
CA ASN A 238 15.19 -22.32 20.60
C ASN A 238 16.63 -22.88 20.50
N GLY A 239 17.38 -22.53 19.45
CA GLY A 239 18.73 -23.04 19.18
C GLY A 239 19.83 -22.06 19.60
N THR A 240 20.92 -22.59 20.17
CA THR A 240 22.15 -21.84 20.36
C THR A 240 22.71 -21.46 18.99
N VAL A 241 22.82 -20.16 18.73
CA VAL A 241 23.39 -19.67 17.47
C VAL A 241 24.91 -19.85 17.52
N ASP A 242 25.44 -20.79 16.76
CA ASP A 242 26.88 -20.99 16.68
C ASP A 242 27.55 -19.81 15.95
N PHE A 243 28.60 -19.24 16.55
CA PHE A 243 29.36 -18.10 16.04
C PHE A 243 29.79 -18.20 14.56
N PRO A 244 30.18 -19.37 14.01
CA PRO A 244 30.52 -19.50 12.58
C PRO A 244 29.37 -19.18 11.62
N ARG A 245 28.12 -19.41 12.02
CA ARG A 245 26.94 -19.03 11.21
C ARG A 245 26.77 -17.52 11.15
N PHE A 246 27.04 -16.83 12.26
CA PHE A 246 27.03 -15.38 12.32
C PHE A 246 28.16 -14.77 11.48
N GLU A 247 29.36 -15.38 11.50
CA GLU A 247 30.50 -14.94 10.70
C GLU A 247 30.22 -15.07 9.19
N GLY A 248 29.64 -16.18 8.74
CA GLY A 248 29.23 -16.35 7.34
C GLY A 248 28.24 -15.28 6.86
N LEU A 249 27.35 -14.84 7.75
CA LEU A 249 26.44 -13.73 7.54
C LEU A 249 27.20 -12.41 7.32
N LEU A 250 28.17 -12.11 8.19
CA LEU A 250 29.01 -10.91 8.05
C LEU A 250 29.86 -10.94 6.78
N SER A 251 30.46 -12.08 6.43
CA SER A 251 31.24 -12.23 5.20
C SER A 251 30.41 -12.02 3.94
N SER A 252 29.14 -12.43 3.95
CA SER A 252 28.21 -12.20 2.82
C SER A 252 27.80 -10.73 2.66
N SER A 253 27.96 -9.91 3.71
CA SER A 253 27.60 -8.48 3.71
C SER A 253 28.67 -7.55 3.10
N MET A 254 29.85 -8.09 2.80
CA MET A 254 31.05 -7.34 2.43
C MET A 254 31.23 -7.13 0.92
N GLN A 255 30.14 -7.15 0.14
CA GLN A 255 30.23 -6.62 -1.23
C GLN A 255 30.35 -5.08 -1.19
N PRO A 256 31.13 -4.44 -2.09
CA PRO A 256 31.51 -3.02 -1.97
C PRO A 256 30.37 -2.00 -2.21
N ILE A 257 29.12 -2.44 -2.24
CA ILE A 257 27.97 -1.60 -2.54
C ILE A 257 27.43 -0.96 -1.25
N CYS A 258 27.98 0.22 -0.97
CA CYS A 258 27.38 1.37 -0.28
C CYS A 258 27.28 1.34 1.26
N PHE A 259 27.85 2.39 1.87
CA PHE A 259 27.83 2.83 3.29
C PHE A 259 26.51 2.65 4.07
N LEU A 260 25.37 2.52 3.38
CA LEU A 260 24.06 2.26 3.99
C LEU A 260 23.86 0.80 4.42
N HIS A 261 24.68 -0.14 3.93
CA HIS A 261 24.62 -1.55 4.36
C HIS A 261 25.19 -1.72 5.78
N SER A 262 26.24 -0.97 6.13
CA SER A 262 26.83 -0.97 7.49
C SER A 262 25.81 -0.54 8.55
N ASN A 263 25.04 0.52 8.30
CA ASN A 263 23.99 0.97 9.21
C ASN A 263 22.82 -0.01 9.29
N PHE A 264 22.47 -0.68 8.18
CA PHE A 264 21.41 -1.69 8.19
C PHE A 264 21.79 -2.94 9.00
N SER A 265 22.97 -3.51 8.76
CA SER A 265 23.46 -4.67 9.52
C SER A 265 23.69 -4.32 11.00
N ARG A 266 24.15 -3.10 11.31
CA ARG A 266 24.23 -2.62 12.71
C ARG A 266 22.86 -2.44 13.34
N ASN A 267 21.89 -1.87 12.65
CA ASN A 267 20.54 -1.65 13.18
C ASN A 267 19.77 -2.95 13.35
N ILE A 268 19.88 -3.90 12.41
CA ILE A 268 19.36 -5.26 12.58
C ILE A 268 20.07 -5.94 13.74
N GLY A 269 21.41 -5.88 13.78
CA GLY A 269 22.20 -6.44 14.87
C GLY A 269 21.79 -5.89 16.24
N LEU A 270 21.54 -4.58 16.35
CA LEU A 270 21.07 -3.92 17.56
C LEU A 270 19.62 -4.27 17.91
N MET A 271 18.72 -4.36 16.92
CA MET A 271 17.33 -4.80 17.16
C MET A 271 17.26 -6.25 17.62
N VAL A 272 18.05 -7.12 16.98
CA VAL A 272 18.18 -8.53 17.34
C VAL A 272 18.82 -8.66 18.72
N ALA A 273 19.95 -8.00 18.97
CA ALA A 273 20.62 -8.01 20.27
C ALA A 273 19.74 -7.45 21.39
N SER A 274 19.00 -6.37 21.14
CA SER A 274 18.04 -5.81 22.10
C SER A 274 16.94 -6.81 22.45
N LYS A 275 16.45 -7.61 21.49
CA LYS A 275 15.47 -8.66 21.75
C LYS A 275 16.08 -9.83 22.52
N TYR A 276 17.30 -10.25 22.19
CA TYR A 276 18.01 -11.30 22.94
C TYR A 276 18.28 -10.90 24.40
N VAL A 277 18.66 -9.64 24.63
CA VAL A 277 18.89 -9.11 25.98
C VAL A 277 17.58 -8.97 26.77
N CYS A 278 16.46 -8.63 26.11
CA CYS A 278 15.15 -8.53 26.78
C CYS A 278 14.45 -9.90 26.96
N GLY A 279 14.71 -10.89 26.10
CA GLY A 279 14.11 -12.22 26.19
C GLY A 279 14.52 -13.01 27.45
N LEU A 280 15.64 -12.66 28.08
CA LEU A 280 16.12 -13.27 29.33
C LEU A 280 15.42 -12.74 30.60
N LYS A 281 14.62 -11.68 30.52
CA LYS A 281 13.83 -11.14 31.63
C LYS A 281 12.51 -10.64 31.05
N GLY A 282 11.43 -11.41 31.14
CA GLY A 282 10.09 -11.19 30.53
C GLY A 282 9.47 -9.79 30.69
N SER A 283 10.11 -8.80 30.10
CA SER A 283 9.77 -7.38 30.09
C SER A 283 10.18 -6.84 28.73
N MET A 284 9.17 -6.44 27.96
CA MET A 284 9.35 -5.90 26.62
C MET A 284 9.75 -4.43 26.79
N ILE A 285 11.05 -4.13 26.78
CA ILE A 285 11.53 -2.74 26.84
C ILE A 285 11.20 -2.06 25.49
N PRO A 286 10.43 -0.96 25.48
CA PRO A 286 10.10 -0.29 24.24
C PRO A 286 11.36 0.34 23.61
N LEU A 287 11.60 0.04 22.33
CA LEU A 287 12.74 0.49 21.53
C LEU A 287 12.94 2.02 21.54
N SER A 288 11.92 2.80 21.89
CA SER A 288 12.02 4.27 22.04
C SER A 288 12.95 4.71 23.17
N LEU A 289 13.25 3.86 24.15
CA LEU A 289 14.18 4.16 25.25
C LEU A 289 15.65 4.00 24.86
N ILE A 290 15.97 3.25 23.80
CA ILE A 290 17.35 2.98 23.37
C ILE A 290 17.89 4.12 22.48
N TRP A 291 17.01 4.96 21.93
CA TRP A 291 17.36 6.04 20.99
C TRP A 291 17.31 7.45 21.58
N ARG A 292 17.18 7.60 22.91
CA ARG A 292 17.33 8.91 23.55
C ARG A 292 18.82 9.19 23.76
N LYS A 293 19.39 9.91 22.79
CA LYS A 293 20.80 10.30 22.68
C LYS A 293 21.35 11.03 23.90
N ASP A 294 22.58 10.65 24.25
CA ASP A 294 23.71 11.59 24.35
C ASP A 294 24.13 12.07 22.95
#